data_AF-A0A3D4XBZ3-F1
#
_entry.id   AF-A0A3D4XBZ3-F1
#
_cell.length_a   1.000
_cell.length_b   1.000
_cell.length_c   1.000
_cell.angle_alpha   90.00
_cell.angle_beta   90.00
_cell.angle_gamma   90.00
#
_symmetry.space_group_name_H-M   'P 1'
#
loop_
_entity.id
_entity.type
_entity.pdbx_description
1 polymer ?
#
loop_
_entity_poly.entity_id
_entity_poly.type
_entity_poly.pdbx_seq_one_letter_code
_entity_poly.pdbx_strand_id
1 'polypeptide(L)'
;SAKKKKKIRPPKEWLIPANPKYYDIEHAFDDAEEIDWKQGNGIKTGDTVFMYAAAPVSAILYKCKVTETDIPYTYADQNLSITALMKIKLLKRYKPDRFTFETLKKEYGIYAVRGPRGIPNSLSAALKK
;
A
#
# COMPACT_ATOMS: atom_id res chain seq x y z
N SER A 1 -19.51 -15.63 -19.12
CA SER A 1 -18.34 -14.89 -18.61
C SER A 1 -17.65 -15.69 -17.51
N ALA A 2 -16.44 -16.17 -17.77
CA ALA A 2 -15.71 -17.03 -16.84
C ALA A 2 -15.25 -16.20 -15.63
N LYS A 3 -15.96 -16.32 -14.50
CA LYS A 3 -15.40 -15.98 -13.18
C LYS A 3 -14.19 -16.89 -12.99
N LYS A 4 -12.98 -16.40 -13.31
CA LYS A 4 -11.72 -17.09 -12.97
C LYS A 4 -11.80 -17.43 -11.48
N LYS A 5 -11.90 -18.71 -11.14
CA LYS A 5 -11.79 -19.19 -9.75
C LYS A 5 -10.45 -18.68 -9.24
N LYS A 6 -10.46 -17.58 -8.48
CA LYS A 6 -9.24 -17.01 -7.89
C LYS A 6 -8.67 -18.10 -7.00
N LYS A 7 -7.52 -18.67 -7.36
CA LYS A 7 -6.80 -19.60 -6.47
C LYS A 7 -6.67 -18.93 -5.11
N ILE A 8 -7.31 -19.54 -4.10
CA ILE A 8 -7.25 -19.08 -2.72
C ILE A 8 -5.79 -19.20 -2.31
N ARG A 9 -5.21 -18.09 -1.88
CA ARG A 9 -3.86 -18.05 -1.33
C ARG A 9 -3.95 -17.44 0.06
N PRO A 10 -3.04 -17.77 0.98
CA PRO A 10 -2.96 -17.04 2.23
C PRO A 10 -2.77 -15.54 1.99
N PRO A 11 -3.26 -14.68 2.91
CA PRO A 11 -2.97 -13.26 2.93
C PRO A 11 -1.47 -12.98 2.79
N LYS A 12 -1.13 -11.96 2.00
CA LYS A 12 0.23 -11.47 1.80
C LYS A 12 0.38 -10.05 2.32
N GLU A 13 1.63 -9.67 2.54
CA GLU A 13 2.02 -8.33 2.95
C GLU A 13 2.71 -7.61 1.79
N TRP A 14 2.29 -6.37 1.55
CA TRP A 14 2.76 -5.54 0.45
C TRP A 14 3.28 -4.20 0.96
N LEU A 15 4.28 -3.66 0.29
CA LEU A 15 4.68 -2.26 0.38
C LEU A 15 4.25 -1.56 -0.92
N ILE A 16 3.52 -0.45 -0.80
CA ILE A 16 3.02 0.34 -1.93
C ILE A 16 3.44 1.80 -1.80
N PRO A 17 3.76 2.49 -2.91
CA PRO A 17 4.04 3.92 -2.88
C PRO A 17 2.75 4.74 -2.72
N ALA A 18 2.81 5.77 -1.89
CA ALA A 18 1.83 6.85 -1.77
C ALA A 18 2.58 8.15 -2.05
N ASN A 19 2.34 8.75 -3.21
CA ASN A 19 3.00 10.00 -3.57
C ASN A 19 2.06 11.17 -3.24
N PRO A 20 2.42 12.07 -2.29
CA PRO A 20 1.60 13.21 -1.91
C PRO A 20 1.21 14.13 -3.09
N LYS A 21 1.98 14.11 -4.19
CA LYS A 21 1.65 14.86 -5.42
C LYS A 21 0.38 14.39 -6.12
N TYR A 22 0.00 13.12 -5.93
CA TYR A 22 -1.20 12.54 -6.57
C TYR A 22 -2.35 12.37 -5.59
N TYR A 23 -2.06 12.17 -4.31
CA TYR A 23 -3.08 11.93 -3.31
C TYR A 23 -2.57 12.26 -1.90
N ASP A 24 -3.29 13.11 -1.19
CA ASP A 24 -3.04 13.41 0.22
C ASP A 24 -3.65 12.30 1.09
N ILE A 25 -2.82 11.30 1.37
CA ILE A 25 -3.20 10.17 2.21
C ILE A 25 -3.34 10.56 3.69
N GLU A 26 -2.66 11.61 4.14
CA GLU A 26 -2.70 12.01 5.54
C GLU A 26 -4.09 12.52 5.86
N HIS A 27 -4.57 13.48 5.06
CA HIS A 27 -5.90 14.05 5.20
C HIS A 27 -7.01 13.00 4.97
N ALA A 28 -6.84 12.11 3.98
CA ALA A 28 -7.82 11.07 3.69
C ALA A 28 -8.12 10.15 4.88
N PHE A 29 -7.12 9.88 5.73
CA PHE A 29 -7.30 9.07 6.92
C PHE A 29 -7.68 9.86 8.18
N ASP A 30 -7.69 11.20 8.10
CA ASP A 30 -8.18 12.04 9.20
C ASP A 30 -9.73 12.04 9.23
N ASP A 31 -10.35 11.93 8.06
CA ASP A 31 -11.81 11.95 7.90
C ASP A 31 -12.45 10.54 7.75
N ALA A 32 -11.66 9.52 7.42
CA ALA A 32 -12.17 8.17 7.16
C ALA A 32 -11.25 7.07 7.70
N GLU A 33 -11.84 6.00 8.22
CA GLU A 33 -11.09 4.78 8.58
C GLU A 33 -10.78 3.89 7.37
N GLU A 34 -11.51 4.06 6.26
CA GLU A 34 -11.38 3.28 5.04
C GLU A 34 -11.51 4.17 3.81
N ILE A 35 -10.61 3.99 2.85
CA ILE A 35 -10.55 4.80 1.63
C ILE A 35 -10.44 3.92 0.39
N ASP A 36 -10.86 4.46 -0.75
CA ASP A 36 -10.60 3.87 -2.05
C ASP A 36 -9.16 4.17 -2.49
N TRP A 37 -8.47 3.17 -3.01
CA TRP A 37 -7.09 3.29 -3.48
C TRP A 37 -6.88 2.56 -4.80
N LYS A 38 -5.93 3.01 -5.62
CA LYS A 38 -5.54 2.30 -6.86
C LYS A 38 -5.14 0.86 -6.52
N GLN A 39 -5.80 -0.12 -7.13
CA GLN A 39 -5.46 -1.51 -6.90
C GLN A 39 -4.07 -1.85 -7.46
N GLY A 40 -3.18 -2.32 -6.60
CA GLY A 40 -1.89 -2.84 -7.00
C GLY A 40 -2.00 -4.22 -7.63
N ASN A 41 -1.17 -4.51 -8.63
CA ASN A 41 -1.17 -5.81 -9.29
C ASN A 41 -0.91 -6.94 -8.28
N GLY A 42 -1.76 -7.97 -8.27
CA GLY A 42 -1.65 -9.13 -7.40
C GLY A 42 -2.16 -8.96 -5.97
N ILE A 43 -2.51 -7.74 -5.55
CA ILE A 43 -3.14 -7.45 -4.25
C ILE A 43 -4.58 -8.00 -4.27
N LYS A 44 -4.97 -8.66 -3.18
CA LYS A 44 -6.28 -9.29 -3.01
C LYS A 44 -6.91 -8.87 -1.67
N THR A 45 -8.24 -8.93 -1.59
CA THR A 45 -8.96 -8.85 -0.31
C THR A 45 -8.33 -9.78 0.72
N GLY A 46 -8.14 -9.28 1.94
CA GLY A 46 -7.48 -9.97 3.03
C GLY A 46 -5.98 -9.69 3.14
N ASP A 47 -5.33 -9.15 2.11
CA ASP A 47 -3.92 -8.75 2.20
C ASP A 47 -3.72 -7.57 3.17
N THR A 48 -2.48 -7.40 3.62
CA THR A 48 -2.03 -6.21 4.35
C THR A 48 -1.17 -5.35 3.43
N VAL A 49 -1.43 -4.05 3.42
CA VAL A 49 -0.61 -3.08 2.68
C VAL A 49 0.04 -2.11 3.66
N PHE A 50 1.33 -1.86 3.43
CA PHE A 50 2.12 -0.84 4.10
C PHE A 50 2.34 0.29 3.11
N MET A 51 1.99 1.51 3.50
CA MET A 51 2.01 2.66 2.61
C MET A 51 3.26 3.50 2.86
N TYR A 52 4.13 3.55 1.85
CA TYR A 52 5.33 4.37 1.84
C TYR A 52 4.98 5.75 1.29
N ALA A 53 4.92 6.75 2.16
CA ALA A 53 4.81 8.14 1.76
C ALA A 53 6.12 8.56 1.08
N ALA A 54 6.02 9.00 -0.18
CA ALA A 54 7.17 9.49 -0.93
C ALA A 54 7.69 10.82 -0.35
N ALA A 55 8.62 11.48 -1.04
CA ALA A 55 9.13 12.78 -0.63
C ALA A 55 7.97 13.78 -0.40
N PRO A 56 8.05 14.64 0.64
CA PRO A 56 9.22 14.87 1.49
C PRO A 56 9.39 13.84 2.63
N VAL A 57 8.33 13.19 3.08
CA VAL A 57 8.36 12.33 4.29
C VAL A 57 9.26 11.11 4.11
N SER A 58 9.19 10.44 2.96
CA SER A 58 10.07 9.33 2.59
C SER A 58 10.13 8.19 3.64
N ALA A 59 8.96 7.74 4.11
CA ALA A 59 8.84 6.72 5.16
C ALA A 59 7.56 5.89 5.03
N ILE A 60 7.52 4.71 5.69
CA ILE A 60 6.27 3.97 5.89
C ILE A 60 5.46 4.64 6.99
N LEU A 61 4.24 5.08 6.65
CA LEU A 61 3.36 5.79 7.59
C LEU A 61 2.14 4.98 7.99
N TYR A 62 1.64 4.09 7.13
CA TYR A 62 0.36 3.41 7.38
C TYR A 62 0.47 1.91 7.19
N LYS A 63 -0.23 1.18 8.05
CA LYS A 63 -0.60 -0.22 7.84
C LYS A 63 -2.10 -0.26 7.59
N CYS A 64 -2.50 -0.88 6.50
CA CYS A 64 -3.91 -1.02 6.15
C CYS A 64 -4.25 -2.47 5.81
N LYS A 65 -5.52 -2.83 6.01
CA LYS A 65 -6.13 -4.08 5.56
C LYS A 65 -6.83 -3.84 4.24
N VAL A 66 -6.63 -4.72 3.26
CA VAL A 66 -7.43 -4.70 2.03
C VAL A 66 -8.77 -5.39 2.30
N THR A 67 -9.86 -4.63 2.22
CA THR A 67 -11.23 -5.10 2.53
C THR A 67 -12.00 -5.46 1.28
N GLU A 68 -11.72 -4.82 0.15
CA GLU A 68 -12.35 -5.08 -1.15
C GLU A 68 -11.35 -4.87 -2.30
N THR A 69 -11.48 -5.66 -3.38
CA THR A 69 -10.67 -5.51 -4.60
C THR A 69 -11.50 -5.72 -5.85
N ASP A 70 -10.91 -5.36 -7.00
CA ASP A 70 -11.50 -5.50 -8.32
C ASP A 70 -12.74 -4.62 -8.52
N ILE A 71 -12.77 -3.47 -7.83
CA ILE A 71 -13.78 -2.45 -8.00
C ILE A 71 -13.52 -1.76 -9.35
N PRO A 72 -14.43 -1.85 -10.33
CA PRO A 72 -14.21 -1.26 -11.64
C PRO A 72 -14.04 0.26 -11.55
N TYR A 73 -12.99 0.79 -12.17
CA TYR A 73 -12.73 2.23 -12.21
C TYR A 73 -11.85 2.54 -13.41
N THR A 74 -12.12 3.63 -14.12
CA THR A 74 -11.31 4.03 -15.27
C THR A 74 -10.86 5.47 -15.09
N TYR A 75 -9.56 5.66 -14.96
CA TYR A 75 -8.91 6.95 -14.95
C TYR A 75 -7.57 6.83 -15.70
N ALA A 76 -7.26 7.82 -16.54
CA ALA A 76 -5.98 7.88 -17.22
C ALA A 76 -5.58 9.33 -17.46
N ASP A 77 -4.36 9.67 -17.09
CA ASP A 77 -3.67 10.90 -17.48
C ASP A 77 -2.26 10.57 -18.02
N GLN A 78 -1.44 11.58 -18.27
CA GLN A 78 -0.09 11.41 -18.81
C GLN A 78 0.86 10.59 -17.90
N ASN A 79 0.58 10.51 -16.61
CA ASN A 79 1.45 9.93 -15.58
C ASN A 79 0.82 8.72 -14.87
N LEU A 80 -0.50 8.54 -14.94
CA LEU A 80 -1.24 7.58 -14.14
C LEU A 80 -2.41 6.99 -14.91
N SER A 81 -2.42 5.66 -15.02
CA SER A 81 -3.60 4.89 -15.43
C SER A 81 -4.08 3.99 -14.29
N ILE A 82 -5.39 3.99 -14.06
CA ILE A 82 -6.11 3.19 -13.06
C ILE A 82 -7.26 2.50 -13.77
N THR A 83 -7.30 1.17 -13.66
CA THR A 83 -8.37 0.33 -14.23
C THR A 83 -9.19 -0.40 -13.17
N ALA A 84 -8.76 -0.31 -11.90
CA ALA A 84 -9.46 -0.89 -10.75
C ALA A 84 -9.02 -0.21 -9.44
N LEU A 85 -9.97 -0.13 -8.51
CA LEU A 85 -9.76 0.30 -7.13
C LEU A 85 -9.79 -0.88 -6.16
N MET A 86 -9.26 -0.65 -4.98
CA MET A 86 -9.38 -1.48 -3.80
C MET A 86 -9.77 -0.60 -2.60
N LYS A 87 -10.53 -1.15 -1.65
CA LYS A 87 -10.77 -0.51 -0.36
C LYS A 87 -9.68 -0.92 0.63
N ILE A 88 -9.12 0.07 1.31
CA ILE A 88 -8.11 -0.13 2.34
C ILE A 88 -8.54 0.50 3.66
N LYS A 89 -8.64 -0.32 4.71
CA LYS A 89 -8.96 0.11 6.07
C LYS A 89 -7.68 0.35 6.87
N LEU A 90 -7.54 1.52 7.47
CA LEU A 90 -6.41 1.86 8.35
C LEU A 90 -6.41 0.95 9.58
N LEU A 91 -5.22 0.42 9.92
CA LEU A 91 -5.00 -0.39 11.12
C LEU A 91 -4.00 0.24 12.09
N LYS A 92 -2.98 0.94 11.58
CA LYS A 92 -1.93 1.54 12.40
C LYS A 92 -1.27 2.71 11.66
N ARG A 93 -0.98 3.77 12.40
CA ARG A 93 -0.09 4.87 11.98
C ARG A 93 1.30 4.67 12.58
N TYR A 94 2.35 4.92 11.81
CA TYR A 94 3.74 4.89 12.24
C TYR A 94 4.30 6.31 12.30
N LYS A 95 5.27 6.54 13.18
CA LYS A 95 5.99 7.81 13.20
C LYS A 95 6.88 7.93 11.95
N PRO A 96 7.00 9.13 11.34
CA PRO A 96 7.79 9.34 10.12
C PRO A 96 9.27 8.96 10.22
N ASP A 97 9.86 9.03 11.42
CA ASP A 97 11.26 8.73 11.70
C ASP A 97 11.55 7.22 11.89
N ARG A 98 10.51 6.37 11.98
CA ARG A 98 10.68 4.95 12.33
C ARG A 98 11.08 4.06 11.17
N PHE A 99 10.49 4.28 9.99
CA PHE A 99 10.69 3.44 8.81
C PHE A 99 11.05 4.29 7.59
N THR A 100 12.07 5.14 7.76
CA THR A 100 12.58 6.04 6.73
C THR A 100 13.18 5.28 5.55
N PHE A 101 13.33 5.93 4.40
CA PHE A 101 14.01 5.35 3.24
C PHE A 101 15.42 4.84 3.58
N GLU A 102 16.15 5.55 4.44
CA GLU A 102 17.49 5.14 4.87
C GLU A 102 17.45 3.85 5.69
N THR A 103 16.53 3.74 6.65
CA THR A 103 16.29 2.53 7.43
C THR A 103 15.87 1.37 6.52
N LEU A 104 14.93 1.61 5.61
CA LEU A 104 14.46 0.63 4.61
C LEU A 104 15.61 0.10 3.76
N LYS A 105 16.53 0.97 3.33
CA LYS A 105 17.71 0.60 2.56
C LYS A 105 18.72 -0.20 3.38
N LYS A 106 19.12 0.31 4.55
CA LYS A 106 20.22 -0.25 5.37
C LYS A 106 19.83 -1.55 6.06
N GLU A 107 18.63 -1.64 6.63
CA GLU A 107 18.23 -2.77 7.47
C GLU A 107 17.40 -3.82 6.72
N TYR A 108 16.67 -3.41 5.69
CA TYR A 108 15.69 -4.27 5.01
C TYR A 108 15.97 -4.50 3.53
N GLY A 109 17.06 -3.93 2.99
CA GLY A 109 17.47 -4.12 1.59
C GLY A 109 16.46 -3.56 0.58
N ILE A 110 15.72 -2.51 0.94
CA ILE A 110 14.71 -1.88 0.08
C ILE A 110 15.31 -0.60 -0.50
N TYR A 111 15.73 -0.69 -1.76
CA TYR A 111 16.40 0.41 -2.46
C TYR A 111 15.45 1.34 -3.23
N ALA A 112 14.22 0.90 -3.47
CA ALA A 112 13.19 1.71 -4.13
C ALA A 112 11.79 1.15 -3.88
N VAL A 113 10.79 2.05 -3.88
CA VAL A 113 9.36 1.72 -3.82
C VAL A 113 8.66 2.35 -5.03
N ARG A 114 8.74 1.67 -6.19
CA ARG A 114 8.19 2.18 -7.47
C ARG A 114 6.83 1.59 -7.83
N GLY A 115 6.37 0.61 -7.06
CA GLY A 115 5.11 -0.09 -7.25
C GLY A 115 4.89 -1.11 -6.15
N PRO A 116 3.76 -1.84 -6.18
CA PRO A 116 3.47 -2.89 -5.22
C PRO A 116 4.58 -3.95 -5.19
N ARG A 117 5.11 -4.23 -4.01
CA ARG A 117 6.13 -5.25 -3.80
C ARG A 117 5.92 -6.00 -2.50
N GLY A 118 6.32 -7.26 -2.46
CA GLY A 118 6.40 -8.00 -1.19
C GLY A 118 7.45 -7.38 -0.26
N ILE A 119 7.29 -7.61 1.03
CA ILE A 119 8.27 -7.21 2.06
C ILE A 119 9.07 -8.41 2.55
N PRO A 120 10.34 -8.23 2.94
CA PRO A 120 11.11 -9.28 3.59
C PRO A 120 10.57 -9.59 4.99
N ASN A 121 10.80 -10.83 5.47
CA ASN A 121 10.35 -11.28 6.78
C ASN A 121 10.87 -10.40 7.93
N SER A 122 12.08 -9.87 7.82
CA SER A 122 12.66 -8.94 8.79
C SER A 122 11.83 -7.67 8.94
N LEU A 123 11.42 -7.07 7.82
CA LEU A 123 10.57 -5.88 7.83
C LEU A 123 9.16 -6.21 8.34
N SER A 124 8.60 -7.35 7.93
CA SER A 124 7.30 -7.82 8.44
C SER A 124 7.29 -7.92 9.97
N ALA A 125 8.32 -8.52 10.54
CA ALA A 125 8.48 -8.63 11.99
C ALA A 125 8.60 -7.26 12.67
N ALA A 126 9.36 -6.32 12.09
CA ALA A 126 9.52 -4.98 12.63
C ALA A 126 8.23 -4.15 12.61
N LEU A 127 7.43 -4.27 11.55
CA LEU A 127 6.17 -3.55 11.36
C LEU A 127 5.04 -4.06 12.27
N LYS A 128 5.13 -5.31 12.75
CA LYS A 128 4.15 -5.92 13.66
C LYS A 128 4.31 -5.46 15.12
N LYS A 129 5.50 -4.97 15.50
CA LYS A 129 5.78 -4.35 16.80
C LYS A 129 5.14 -2.96 16.86
#